data_AF-A0A831JD30-F1
#
_entry.id   AF-A0A831JD30-F1
#
_cell.length_a   1.000
_cell.length_b   1.000
_cell.length_c   1.000
_cell.angle_alpha   90.00
_cell.angle_beta   90.00
_cell.angle_gamma   90.00
#
_symmetry.space_group_name_H-M   'P 1'
#
loop_
_entity.id
_entity.type
_entity.pdbx_description
1 polymer ?
#
loop_
_entity_poly.entity_id
_entity_poly.type
_entity_poly.pdbx_seq_one_letter_code
_entity_poly.pdbx_strand_id
1 'polypeptide(L)'
;MWNLVYLIYIIFWICNSLINSLKGGGEYMNIKKFLAGSAASIMMLGITAIPAFAAGGFDQYGYNDTARIFNGTGSSWCQGKLHWSKAVCDAYMGIYANDKLVMKWNAEWDRGNAEGWTDPNGYQAWTDNEWNGRANGSGEIWHYKIAWDRGCADSGTPSGAAEKGAAYCIWGPFAMLQSQGSGSDNVHYWDVLLKPAGYGAY
;
A
#
# COMPACT_ATOMS: atom_id res chain seq x y z
N MET A 1 20.48 12.44 3.32
CA MET A 1 21.96 12.50 3.25
C MET A 1 22.68 12.64 4.60
N TRP A 2 21.98 12.68 5.75
CA TRP A 2 22.61 12.89 7.07
C TRP A 2 23.01 11.59 7.82
N ASN A 3 22.57 10.41 7.38
CA ASN A 3 22.83 9.15 8.09
C ASN A 3 24.22 8.55 7.86
N LEU A 4 24.86 8.78 6.71
CA LEU A 4 26.16 8.17 6.39
C LEU A 4 27.30 8.80 7.21
N VAL A 5 27.25 10.11 7.42
CA VAL A 5 28.29 10.86 8.17
C VAL A 5 28.28 10.46 9.64
N TYR A 6 27.10 10.23 10.22
CA TYR A 6 26.95 9.81 11.61
C TYR A 6 27.48 8.38 11.82
N LEU A 7 27.22 7.49 10.87
CA LEU A 7 27.73 6.12 10.90
C LEU A 7 29.26 6.07 10.83
N ILE A 8 29.88 6.89 9.98
CA ILE A 8 31.34 6.99 9.87
C ILE A 8 31.96 7.52 11.18
N TYR A 9 31.34 8.53 11.81
CA TYR A 9 31.82 9.06 13.09
C TYR A 9 31.77 8.04 14.23
N ILE A 10 30.70 7.24 14.29
CA ILE A 10 30.55 6.18 15.30
C ILE A 10 31.60 5.08 15.09
N ILE A 11 31.82 4.65 13.85
CA ILE A 11 32.85 3.66 13.51
C ILE A 11 34.23 4.18 13.90
N PHE A 12 34.54 5.44 13.58
CA PHE A 12 35.84 6.05 13.91
C PHE A 12 36.06 6.14 15.43
N TRP A 13 35.03 6.48 16.20
CA TRP A 13 35.10 6.54 17.65
C TRP A 13 35.30 5.15 18.28
N ILE A 14 34.59 4.12 17.79
CA ILE A 14 34.75 2.74 18.25
C ILE A 14 36.16 2.21 17.95
N CYS A 15 36.67 2.44 16.73
CA CYS A 15 38.02 2.02 16.35
C CYS A 15 39.09 2.70 17.22
N ASN A 16 38.94 4.00 17.50
CA ASN A 16 39.91 4.73 18.32
C ASN A 16 39.87 4.29 19.80
N SER A 17 38.67 3.99 20.33
CA SER A 17 38.49 3.44 21.68
C SER A 17 39.13 2.04 21.81
N LEU A 18 38.95 1.17 20.81
CA LEU A 18 39.57 -0.16 20.77
C LEU A 18 41.11 -0.07 20.71
N ILE A 19 41.65 0.83 19.89
CA ILE A 19 43.10 1.02 19.75
C ILE A 19 43.70 1.56 21.06
N ASN A 20 43.01 2.46 21.75
CA ASN A 20 43.47 3.00 23.03
C ASN A 20 43.41 1.96 24.16
N SER A 21 42.41 1.08 24.15
CA SER A 21 42.34 -0.08 25.07
C SER A 21 43.49 -1.07 24.88
N LEU A 22 43.96 -1.25 23.64
CA LEU A 22 45.12 -2.09 23.32
C LEU A 22 46.48 -1.47 23.70
N LYS A 23 46.55 -0.16 23.93
CA LYS A 23 47.78 0.56 24.30
C LYS A 23 47.91 0.84 25.80
N GLY A 24 46.85 0.66 26.57
CA GLY A 24 46.81 0.94 28.01
C GLY A 24 47.21 -0.26 28.86
N GLY A 25 48.47 -0.32 29.28
CA GLY A 25 48.94 -1.24 30.33
C GLY A 25 50.16 -2.04 29.89
N GLY A 26 51.32 -1.76 30.51
CA GLY A 26 52.65 -2.26 30.15
C GLY A 26 52.91 -3.77 30.33
N GLU A 27 51.93 -4.62 30.06
CA GLU A 27 52.11 -6.06 29.93
C GLU A 27 51.43 -6.52 28.64
N TYR A 28 52.20 -7.16 27.75
CA TYR A 28 51.67 -7.71 26.50
C TYR A 28 50.56 -8.72 26.81
N MET A 29 49.30 -8.32 26.57
CA MET A 29 48.14 -9.19 26.75
C MET A 29 48.30 -10.48 25.94
N ASN A 30 48.07 -11.61 26.60
CA ASN A 30 48.08 -12.92 25.98
C ASN A 30 46.92 -13.02 24.97
N ILE A 31 47.24 -12.82 23.69
CA ILE A 31 46.31 -12.68 22.55
C ILE A 31 45.25 -13.77 22.48
N LYS A 32 45.54 -14.97 23.03
CA LYS A 32 44.62 -16.11 23.08
C LYS A 32 43.45 -15.90 24.05
N LYS A 33 43.65 -15.16 25.15
CA LYS A 33 42.58 -14.88 26.14
C LYS A 33 41.66 -13.75 25.69
N PHE A 34 42.16 -12.78 24.93
CA PHE A 34 41.35 -11.66 24.42
C PHE A 34 40.43 -12.12 23.27
N LEU A 35 40.95 -12.95 22.35
CA LEU A 35 40.16 -13.47 21.22
C LEU A 35 38.99 -14.37 21.65
N ALA A 36 39.11 -15.06 22.78
CA ALA A 36 38.03 -15.88 23.33
C ALA A 36 36.90 -15.03 23.96
N GLY A 37 37.21 -13.83 24.47
CA GLY A 37 36.21 -12.90 25.02
C GLY A 37 35.55 -12.01 23.98
N SER A 38 36.28 -11.63 22.91
CA SER A 38 35.79 -10.72 21.88
C SER A 38 34.93 -11.36 20.79
N ALA A 39 34.99 -12.70 20.62
CA ALA A 39 34.13 -13.40 19.66
C ALA A 39 32.66 -13.42 20.10
N ALA A 40 32.37 -13.35 21.39
CA ALA A 40 31.00 -13.35 21.92
C ALA A 40 30.32 -11.97 21.83
N SER A 41 31.07 -10.86 21.90
CA SER A 41 30.48 -9.51 21.94
C SER A 41 30.27 -8.86 20.58
N ILE A 42 31.02 -9.26 19.53
CA ILE A 42 30.81 -8.72 18.16
C ILE A 42 29.60 -9.37 17.48
N MET A 43 29.21 -10.58 17.89
CA MET A 43 28.03 -11.25 17.34
C MET A 43 26.69 -10.63 17.79
N MET A 44 26.69 -9.83 18.87
CA MET A 44 25.49 -9.19 19.43
C MET A 44 25.15 -7.81 18.84
N LEU A 45 26.03 -7.21 18.03
CA LEU A 45 25.80 -5.90 17.39
C LEU A 45 25.34 -6.00 15.92
N GLY A 46 25.20 -7.22 15.38
CA GLY A 46 24.78 -7.48 14.00
C GLY A 46 23.28 -7.70 13.79
N ILE A 47 22.45 -7.63 14.84
CA ILE A 47 21.00 -7.82 14.75
C ILE A 47 20.31 -6.45 14.87
N THR A 48 20.57 -5.54 13.93
CA THR A 48 19.74 -4.34 13.78
C THR A 48 18.79 -4.53 12.61
N ALA A 49 17.52 -4.72 12.96
CA ALA A 49 16.35 -4.69 12.09
C ALA A 49 16.34 -5.73 10.95
N ILE A 50 16.08 -6.99 11.30
CA ILE A 50 15.22 -7.79 10.41
C ILE A 50 13.88 -7.05 10.41
N PRO A 51 13.35 -6.57 9.27
CA PRO A 51 11.98 -6.09 9.25
C PRO A 51 11.14 -7.24 9.81
N ALA A 52 10.46 -7.00 10.93
CA ALA A 52 9.48 -7.94 11.42
C ALA A 52 8.49 -8.14 10.26
N PHE A 53 8.60 -9.26 9.55
CA PHE A 53 7.55 -9.70 8.65
C PHE A 53 6.31 -9.74 9.52
N ALA A 54 5.37 -8.84 9.25
CA ALA A 54 4.15 -8.71 10.03
C ALA A 54 3.55 -10.12 10.18
N ALA A 55 3.46 -10.59 11.42
CA ALA A 55 2.79 -11.84 11.76
C ALA A 55 1.26 -11.75 11.56
N GLY A 56 0.76 -10.64 11.02
CA GLY A 56 -0.61 -10.44 10.58
C GLY A 56 -0.65 -10.33 9.07
N GLY A 57 -1.64 -10.92 8.41
CA GLY A 57 -1.75 -10.95 6.95
C GLY A 57 -1.86 -9.59 6.23
N PHE A 58 -1.81 -8.47 6.94
CA PHE A 58 -1.81 -7.12 6.39
C PHE A 58 -0.40 -6.51 6.42
N ASP A 59 -0.01 -5.84 5.34
CA ASP A 59 1.22 -5.05 5.26
C ASP A 59 1.12 -3.71 6.02
N GLN A 60 2.20 -2.93 6.03
CA GLN A 60 2.23 -1.62 6.71
C GLN A 60 1.28 -0.57 6.13
N TYR A 61 0.75 -0.78 4.92
CA TYR A 61 -0.16 0.14 4.24
C TYR A 61 -1.63 -0.28 4.37
N GLY A 62 -1.88 -1.53 4.78
CA GLY A 62 -3.21 -2.11 4.96
C GLY A 62 -3.61 -3.11 3.88
N TYR A 63 -2.69 -3.60 3.04
CA TYR A 63 -2.95 -4.64 2.04
C TYR A 63 -2.78 -6.05 2.61
N ASN A 64 -3.75 -6.92 2.34
CA ASN A 64 -3.63 -8.36 2.48
C ASN A 64 -3.89 -9.00 1.10
N ASP A 65 -2.83 -9.15 0.31
CA ASP A 65 -2.95 -9.65 -1.07
C ASP A 65 -3.39 -11.11 -1.14
N THR A 66 -3.10 -11.91 -0.10
CA THR A 66 -3.58 -13.29 -0.03
C THR A 66 -5.10 -13.35 0.13
N ALA A 67 -5.65 -12.49 0.99
CA ALA A 67 -7.09 -12.38 1.21
C ALA A 67 -7.79 -11.49 0.18
N ARG A 68 -7.03 -10.70 -0.60
CA ARG A 68 -7.52 -9.70 -1.57
C ARG A 68 -8.38 -8.63 -0.92
N ILE A 69 -7.88 -8.13 0.20
CA ILE A 69 -8.53 -7.10 1.02
C ILE A 69 -7.52 -6.01 1.29
N PHE A 70 -7.97 -4.77 1.17
CA PHE A 70 -7.29 -3.60 1.68
C PHE A 70 -8.14 -3.00 2.80
N ASN A 71 -7.50 -2.59 3.89
CA ASN A 71 -8.13 -1.87 4.98
C ASN A 71 -7.16 -0.82 5.52
N GLY A 72 -7.38 0.43 5.13
CA GLY A 72 -6.46 1.53 5.44
C GLY A 72 -7.11 2.90 5.25
N THR A 73 -6.32 3.88 4.85
CA THR A 73 -6.80 5.20 4.42
C THR A 73 -6.54 5.45 2.94
N GLY A 74 -7.16 6.46 2.35
CA GLY A 74 -6.83 6.89 0.98
C GLY A 74 -5.33 7.15 0.80
N SER A 75 -4.69 7.80 1.78
CA SER A 75 -3.24 8.02 1.77
C SER A 75 -2.42 6.73 1.87
N SER A 76 -2.82 5.76 2.70
CA SER A 76 -2.08 4.49 2.79
C SER A 76 -2.27 3.61 1.55
N TRP A 77 -3.46 3.64 0.94
CA TRP A 77 -3.70 3.02 -0.36
C TRP A 77 -2.74 3.55 -1.42
N CYS A 78 -2.59 4.89 -1.52
CA CYS A 78 -1.70 5.53 -2.48
C CYS A 78 -0.24 5.16 -2.23
N GLN A 79 0.20 5.13 -0.97
CA GLN A 79 1.57 4.71 -0.64
C GLN A 79 1.84 3.27 -1.04
N GLY A 80 0.89 2.36 -0.79
CA GLY A 80 1.03 0.96 -1.18
C GLY A 80 0.94 0.73 -2.69
N LYS A 81 -0.01 1.37 -3.38
CA LYS A 81 -0.28 1.13 -4.81
C LYS A 81 0.67 1.89 -5.74
N LEU A 82 0.96 3.14 -5.43
CA LEU A 82 1.75 4.04 -6.27
C LEU A 82 3.21 4.12 -5.81
N HIS A 83 3.54 3.58 -4.63
CA HIS A 83 4.87 3.64 -4.02
C HIS A 83 5.41 5.07 -3.87
N TRP A 84 4.49 6.03 -3.70
CA TRP A 84 4.83 7.42 -3.47
C TRP A 84 4.98 7.69 -1.97
N SER A 85 5.69 8.77 -1.64
CA SER A 85 5.80 9.21 -0.25
C SER A 85 4.44 9.65 0.31
N LYS A 86 4.24 9.53 1.62
CA LYS A 86 3.03 9.99 2.30
C LYS A 86 2.67 11.43 1.93
N ALA A 87 3.64 12.35 1.89
CA ALA A 87 3.38 13.75 1.58
C ALA A 87 2.79 13.94 0.16
N VAL A 88 3.29 13.18 -0.82
CA VAL A 88 2.75 13.20 -2.18
C VAL A 88 1.36 12.58 -2.22
N CYS A 89 1.15 11.48 -1.49
CA CYS A 89 -0.16 10.83 -1.40
C CYS A 89 -1.22 11.68 -0.71
N ASP A 90 -0.88 12.35 0.39
CA ASP A 90 -1.78 13.28 1.08
C ASP A 90 -2.18 14.43 0.15
N ALA A 91 -1.22 14.99 -0.60
CA ALA A 91 -1.49 16.05 -1.56
C ALA A 91 -2.35 15.57 -2.74
N TYR A 92 -2.07 14.37 -3.26
CA TYR A 92 -2.84 13.77 -4.35
C TYR A 92 -4.28 13.43 -3.94
N MET A 93 -4.45 12.86 -2.74
CA MET A 93 -5.76 12.49 -2.19
C MET A 93 -6.57 13.68 -1.70
N GLY A 94 -5.90 14.78 -1.32
CA GLY A 94 -6.55 15.97 -0.78
C GLY A 94 -7.42 15.65 0.43
N ILE A 95 -8.70 16.02 0.36
CA ILE A 95 -9.66 15.84 1.45
C ILE A 95 -9.90 14.36 1.80
N TYR A 96 -9.65 13.43 0.86
CA TYR A 96 -9.86 11.99 1.05
C TYR A 96 -8.66 11.26 1.67
N ALA A 97 -7.56 11.98 1.95
CA ALA A 97 -6.32 11.35 2.43
C ALA A 97 -6.52 10.53 3.73
N ASN A 98 -7.43 10.99 4.60
CA ASN A 98 -7.72 10.37 5.89
C ASN A 98 -8.99 9.51 5.90
N ASP A 99 -9.73 9.46 4.80
CA ASP A 99 -10.92 8.62 4.69
C ASP A 99 -10.52 7.16 4.89
N LYS A 100 -11.33 6.44 5.68
CA LYS A 100 -11.19 5.00 5.78
C LYS A 100 -11.64 4.36 4.48
N LEU A 101 -10.79 3.50 3.96
CA LEU A 101 -11.03 2.80 2.73
C LEU A 101 -10.89 1.30 2.99
N VAL A 102 -11.97 0.57 2.70
CA VAL A 102 -11.95 -0.88 2.59
C VAL A 102 -12.11 -1.22 1.12
N MET A 103 -11.18 -2.01 0.58
CA MET A 103 -11.32 -2.55 -0.77
C MET A 103 -11.30 -4.07 -0.74
N LYS A 104 -12.02 -4.66 -1.68
CA LYS A 104 -12.01 -6.09 -1.96
C LYS A 104 -11.83 -6.28 -3.45
N TRP A 105 -11.16 -7.35 -3.86
CA TRP A 105 -11.01 -7.69 -5.28
C TRP A 105 -10.93 -9.19 -5.47
N ASN A 106 -11.08 -9.65 -6.72
CA ASN A 106 -10.90 -11.06 -7.06
C ASN A 106 -9.51 -11.36 -7.64
N ALA A 107 -9.20 -12.64 -7.80
CA ALA A 107 -7.92 -13.10 -8.34
C ALA A 107 -7.62 -12.60 -9.76
N GLU A 108 -8.65 -12.35 -10.57
CA GLU A 108 -8.47 -11.77 -11.90
C GLU A 108 -7.94 -10.34 -11.85
N TRP A 109 -8.18 -9.60 -10.76
CA TRP A 109 -7.59 -8.28 -10.58
C TRP A 109 -6.08 -8.37 -10.34
N ASP A 110 -5.62 -9.35 -9.56
CA ASP A 110 -4.17 -9.60 -9.36
C ASP A 110 -3.51 -9.98 -10.68
N ARG A 111 -4.16 -10.91 -11.40
CA ARG A 111 -3.72 -11.37 -12.72
C ARG A 111 -3.60 -10.21 -13.71
N GLY A 112 -4.63 -9.37 -13.81
CA GLY A 112 -4.62 -8.22 -14.71
C GLY A 112 -3.55 -7.19 -14.35
N ASN A 113 -3.28 -6.96 -13.05
CA ASN A 113 -2.15 -6.13 -12.64
C ASN A 113 -0.80 -6.74 -13.06
N ALA A 114 -0.63 -8.06 -12.92
CA ALA A 114 0.61 -8.76 -13.27
C ALA A 114 0.85 -8.82 -14.79
N GLU A 115 -0.21 -8.97 -15.57
CA GLU A 115 -0.17 -9.05 -17.03
C GLU A 115 -0.27 -7.68 -17.72
N GLY A 116 -0.51 -6.60 -16.97
CA GLY A 116 -0.69 -5.26 -17.54
C GLY A 116 -1.98 -5.09 -18.35
N TRP A 117 -3.01 -5.88 -18.04
CA TRP A 117 -4.33 -5.83 -18.68
C TRP A 117 -4.34 -6.11 -20.20
N THR A 118 -3.40 -6.92 -20.71
CA THR A 118 -3.23 -7.15 -22.16
C THR A 118 -3.83 -8.47 -22.70
N ASP A 119 -4.47 -9.32 -21.89
CA ASP A 119 -5.00 -10.60 -22.37
C ASP A 119 -6.04 -10.38 -23.50
N PRO A 120 -5.80 -10.93 -24.72
CA PRO A 120 -6.76 -10.87 -25.82
C PRO A 120 -8.07 -11.61 -25.55
N ASN A 121 -8.15 -12.48 -24.54
CA ASN A 121 -9.40 -13.11 -24.08
C ASN A 121 -10.15 -12.29 -23.01
N GLY A 122 -9.51 -11.26 -22.46
CA GLY A 122 -10.08 -10.37 -21.46
C GLY A 122 -9.97 -10.87 -20.03
N TYR A 123 -10.54 -10.10 -19.10
CA TYR A 123 -10.47 -10.37 -17.66
C TYR A 123 -11.85 -10.37 -17.05
N GLN A 124 -12.05 -11.17 -16.01
CA GLN A 124 -13.25 -11.10 -15.16
C GLN A 124 -12.94 -10.35 -13.85
N ALA A 125 -12.06 -9.35 -13.92
CA ALA A 125 -11.57 -8.62 -12.77
C ALA A 125 -12.62 -7.66 -12.21
N TRP A 126 -12.72 -7.58 -10.89
CA TRP A 126 -13.58 -6.61 -10.21
C TRP A 126 -12.98 -6.15 -8.88
N THR A 127 -13.41 -4.97 -8.44
CA THR A 127 -13.14 -4.45 -7.11
C THR A 127 -14.37 -3.76 -6.51
N ASP A 128 -14.49 -3.85 -5.19
CA ASP A 128 -15.46 -3.13 -4.35
C ASP A 128 -14.68 -2.12 -3.51
N ASN A 129 -15.11 -0.87 -3.45
CA ASN A 129 -14.45 0.18 -2.68
C ASN A 129 -15.47 0.86 -1.77
N GLU A 130 -15.25 0.78 -0.47
CA GLU A 130 -16.06 1.41 0.57
C GLU A 130 -15.24 2.51 1.24
N TRP A 131 -15.57 3.77 0.95
CA TRP A 131 -14.95 4.97 1.51
C TRP A 131 -15.81 5.54 2.64
N ASN A 132 -15.17 5.95 3.73
CA ASN A 132 -15.81 6.59 4.86
C ASN A 132 -14.91 7.69 5.46
N GLY A 133 -15.27 8.94 5.18
CA GLY A 133 -14.67 10.15 5.72
C GLY A 133 -15.39 10.75 6.93
N ARG A 134 -16.44 10.12 7.49
CA ARG A 134 -17.21 10.69 8.61
C ARG A 134 -16.41 10.78 9.91
N ALA A 135 -15.49 9.85 10.12
CA ALA A 135 -14.69 9.75 11.34
C ALA A 135 -13.25 10.23 11.10
N ASN A 136 -13.10 11.52 10.75
CA ASN A 136 -11.84 12.26 10.49
C ASN A 136 -11.33 12.28 9.04
N GLY A 137 -12.22 12.40 8.06
CA GLY A 137 -11.85 12.55 6.64
C GLY A 137 -12.64 13.66 5.93
N SER A 138 -13.00 13.40 4.69
CA SER A 138 -13.75 14.26 3.77
C SER A 138 -15.15 14.64 4.27
N GLY A 139 -15.69 13.89 5.24
CA GLY A 139 -17.09 13.96 5.64
C GLY A 139 -18.04 13.19 4.73
N GLU A 140 -17.52 12.49 3.71
CA GLU A 140 -18.33 11.75 2.73
C GLU A 140 -18.32 10.24 3.00
N ILE A 141 -19.25 9.51 2.40
CA ILE A 141 -19.27 8.04 2.37
C ILE A 141 -19.56 7.64 0.94
N TRP A 142 -18.79 6.72 0.37
CA TRP A 142 -19.01 6.24 -0.99
C TRP A 142 -18.81 4.74 -1.12
N HIS A 143 -19.63 4.10 -1.94
CA HIS A 143 -19.59 2.68 -2.24
C HIS A 143 -19.54 2.51 -3.75
N TYR A 144 -18.41 2.03 -4.25
CA TYR A 144 -18.16 1.83 -5.67
C TYR A 144 -18.03 0.34 -5.99
N LYS A 145 -18.68 -0.07 -7.07
CA LYS A 145 -18.44 -1.37 -7.70
C LYS A 145 -17.86 -1.15 -9.08
N ILE A 146 -16.66 -1.67 -9.28
CA ILE A 146 -15.88 -1.46 -10.49
C ILE A 146 -15.52 -2.82 -11.07
N ALA A 147 -15.54 -2.95 -12.38
CA ALA A 147 -15.11 -4.16 -13.03
C ALA A 147 -14.48 -3.90 -14.40
N TRP A 148 -13.72 -4.89 -14.88
CA TRP A 148 -13.05 -4.80 -16.16
C TRP A 148 -14.05 -4.89 -17.30
N ASP A 149 -13.91 -3.99 -18.27
CA ASP A 149 -14.68 -3.95 -19.49
C ASP A 149 -13.77 -3.49 -20.65
N ARG A 150 -13.57 -4.37 -21.64
CA ARG A 150 -12.78 -4.07 -22.84
C ARG A 150 -13.30 -2.85 -23.60
N GLY A 151 -14.60 -2.60 -23.55
CA GLY A 151 -15.23 -1.48 -24.22
C GLY A 151 -14.80 -0.13 -23.66
N CYS A 152 -14.16 -0.11 -22.48
CA CYS A 152 -13.71 1.11 -21.87
C CYS A 152 -12.33 1.58 -22.33
N ALA A 153 -12.29 2.84 -22.74
CA ALA A 153 -11.10 3.56 -23.14
C ALA A 153 -11.08 4.96 -22.51
N ASP A 154 -12.19 5.69 -22.59
CA ASP A 154 -12.30 7.08 -22.15
C ASP A 154 -13.24 7.24 -20.95
N SER A 155 -12.77 7.95 -19.92
CA SER A 155 -13.57 8.25 -18.72
C SER A 155 -14.85 8.99 -19.06
N GLY A 156 -15.96 8.59 -18.44
CA GLY A 156 -17.28 9.18 -18.60
C GLY A 156 -18.05 8.72 -19.83
N THR A 157 -17.46 7.89 -20.71
CA THR A 157 -18.18 7.33 -21.86
C THR A 157 -19.00 6.09 -21.46
N PRO A 158 -20.06 5.74 -22.20
CA PRO A 158 -20.77 4.49 -21.96
C PRO A 158 -19.84 3.27 -22.05
N SER A 159 -19.91 2.39 -21.06
CA SER A 159 -19.23 1.08 -21.09
C SER A 159 -19.95 0.08 -22.01
N GLY A 160 -19.33 -1.05 -22.33
CA GLY A 160 -20.04 -2.16 -22.99
C GLY A 160 -21.15 -2.73 -22.10
N ALA A 161 -20.98 -2.66 -20.78
CA ALA A 161 -22.02 -2.93 -19.80
C ALA A 161 -23.14 -1.87 -19.75
N ALA A 162 -22.96 -0.70 -20.37
CA ALA A 162 -23.98 0.35 -20.41
C ALA A 162 -25.24 -0.07 -21.19
N GLU A 163 -25.11 -1.01 -22.11
CA GLU A 163 -26.26 -1.58 -22.81
C GLU A 163 -27.21 -2.35 -21.85
N LYS A 164 -26.72 -2.71 -20.66
CA LYS A 164 -27.49 -3.37 -19.58
C LYS A 164 -27.86 -2.42 -18.42
N GLY A 165 -27.49 -1.13 -18.48
CA GLY A 165 -27.87 -0.10 -17.50
C GLY A 165 -26.92 1.12 -17.49
N ALA A 166 -26.94 1.96 -16.47
CA ALA A 166 -26.25 3.27 -16.50
C ALA A 166 -24.71 3.22 -16.32
N ALA A 167 -24.05 2.09 -16.56
CA ALA A 167 -22.62 1.90 -16.33
C ALA A 167 -21.76 2.76 -17.29
N TYR A 168 -20.68 3.34 -16.78
CA TYR A 168 -19.79 4.20 -17.58
C TYR A 168 -18.32 3.87 -17.33
N CYS A 169 -17.50 4.15 -18.31
CA CYS A 169 -16.06 3.95 -18.27
C CYS A 169 -15.39 4.94 -17.34
N ILE A 170 -14.38 4.49 -16.61
CA ILE A 170 -13.63 5.31 -15.67
C ILE A 170 -12.19 5.47 -16.16
N TRP A 171 -11.23 4.74 -15.60
CA TRP A 171 -9.86 4.73 -16.09
C TRP A 171 -9.57 3.43 -16.84
N GLY A 172 -8.80 3.52 -17.92
CA GLY A 172 -8.38 2.35 -18.69
C GLY A 172 -9.55 1.43 -19.07
N PRO A 173 -9.38 0.10 -18.98
CA PRO A 173 -10.41 -0.86 -19.35
C PRO A 173 -11.36 -1.18 -18.18
N PHE A 174 -11.81 -0.17 -17.43
CA PHE A 174 -12.69 -0.38 -16.28
C PHE A 174 -13.98 0.43 -16.40
N ALA A 175 -15.08 -0.21 -15.98
CA ALA A 175 -16.40 0.38 -15.89
C ALA A 175 -16.84 0.51 -14.42
N MET A 176 -17.50 1.62 -14.12
CA MET A 176 -18.25 1.82 -12.89
C MET A 176 -19.64 1.20 -13.03
N LEU A 177 -19.92 0.16 -12.26
CA LEU A 177 -21.21 -0.54 -12.26
C LEU A 177 -22.18 0.02 -11.22
N GLN A 178 -21.63 0.57 -10.13
CA GLN A 178 -22.41 1.18 -9.05
C GLN A 178 -21.60 2.29 -8.40
N SER A 179 -22.21 3.46 -8.20
CA SER A 179 -21.70 4.56 -7.40
C SER A 179 -22.85 5.11 -6.58
N GLN A 180 -22.74 4.99 -5.27
CA GLN A 180 -23.68 5.59 -4.34
C GLN A 180 -23.00 5.98 -3.04
N GLY A 181 -23.59 6.90 -2.30
CA GLY A 181 -22.94 7.42 -1.12
C GLY A 181 -23.71 8.54 -0.45
N SER A 182 -23.10 9.18 0.54
CA SER A 182 -23.60 10.43 1.09
C SER A 182 -22.51 11.50 1.00
N GLY A 183 -22.86 12.67 0.48
CA GLY A 183 -21.96 13.82 0.47
C GLY A 183 -21.76 14.40 1.87
N SER A 184 -20.84 15.36 1.96
CA SER A 184 -20.57 16.10 3.20
C SER A 184 -21.78 16.88 3.71
N ASP A 185 -22.75 17.16 2.83
CA ASP A 185 -24.06 17.74 3.13
C ASP A 185 -25.08 16.77 3.76
N ASN A 186 -24.71 15.48 3.90
CA ASN A 186 -25.58 14.39 4.39
C ASN A 186 -26.70 13.97 3.43
N VAL A 187 -26.66 14.39 2.18
CA VAL A 187 -27.60 13.91 1.16
C VAL A 187 -27.09 12.61 0.58
N HIS A 188 -27.99 11.65 0.34
CA HIS A 188 -27.66 10.38 -0.30
C HIS A 188 -27.79 10.48 -1.82
N TYR A 189 -26.78 9.98 -2.53
CA TYR A 189 -26.66 10.03 -3.99
C TYR A 189 -26.57 8.64 -4.60
N TRP A 190 -27.08 8.54 -5.82
CA TRP A 190 -26.90 7.41 -6.73
C TRP A 190 -26.45 7.96 -8.08
N ASP A 191 -25.17 7.89 -8.37
CA ASP A 191 -24.65 8.39 -9.66
C ASP A 191 -24.78 7.31 -10.74
N VAL A 192 -24.61 6.05 -10.35
CA VAL A 192 -24.86 4.90 -11.22
C VAL A 192 -25.37 3.71 -10.45
N LEU A 193 -26.34 3.01 -11.03
CA LEU A 193 -26.86 1.73 -10.56
C LEU A 193 -27.18 0.84 -11.74
N LEU A 194 -26.24 -0.06 -12.08
CA LEU A 194 -26.49 -1.14 -13.01
C LEU A 194 -27.50 -2.14 -12.41
N LYS A 195 -28.32 -2.77 -13.24
CA LYS A 195 -29.39 -3.68 -12.79
C LYS A 195 -29.27 -5.03 -13.50
N PRO A 196 -28.69 -6.08 -12.86
CA PRO A 196 -28.12 -6.09 -11.51
C PRO A 196 -26.67 -5.53 -11.45
N ALA A 197 -26.34 -4.82 -10.37
CA ALA A 197 -24.96 -4.39 -10.09
C ALA A 197 -24.17 -5.45 -9.31
N GLY A 198 -24.13 -6.68 -9.84
CA GLY A 198 -23.49 -7.84 -9.22
C GLY A 198 -22.24 -8.28 -9.98
N TYR A 199 -21.17 -8.59 -9.28
CA TYR A 199 -19.96 -9.15 -9.88
C TYR A 199 -20.28 -10.47 -10.60
N GLY A 200 -20.11 -10.51 -11.92
CA GLY A 200 -20.40 -11.69 -12.77
C GLY A 200 -21.84 -11.80 -13.28
N ALA A 201 -22.71 -10.81 -13.01
CA ALA A 201 -24.10 -10.80 -13.48
C ALA A 201 -24.43 -9.58 -14.36
N TYR A 202 -23.41 -8.85 -14.83
CA TYR A 202 -23.56 -7.61 -15.58
C TYR A 202 -23.07 -7.72 -17.03
#